data_AF-A0A2D4FKN6-F1
#
_entry.id   AF-A0A2D4FKN6-F1
#
_cell.length_a   1.000
_cell.length_b   1.000
_cell.length_c   1.000
_cell.angle_alpha   90.00
_cell.angle_beta   90.00
_cell.angle_gamma   90.00
#
_symmetry.space_group_name_H-M   'P 1'
#
loop_
_entity.id
_entity.type
_entity.pdbx_description
1 polymer ?
#
loop_
_entity_poly.entity_id
_entity_poly.type
_entity_poly.pdbx_seq_one_letter_code
_entity_poly.pdbx_strand_id
1 'polypeptide(L)'
;RCTTAAHLALLVPKNVSFYPSNHERYNEGNIDVWWIVHDGGMLMLLPFLLKQHKVWRKCKMRIFTVAQMDDNSIQMKKDLAVFLYHLRIEAEVEVVEMQNSDISAYTYERTLMMEQRSQMLRQMRLTKTEREREAQLVKDRHSIVRLESLYSDEEDEGEAIPEKIQMTWTKAKHDFENQIGNNVVENFRELISLKPDQSNVRRMHTAVKLNEVIVNRSHDARLVLLNMPGPPKNTEGDENYMEFLEVLTEGLERVLLVRGGGREVITIYS
;
A
#
# COMPACT_ATOMS: atom_id res chain seq x y z
N ARG A 1 2.74 -15.31 -2.65
CA ARG A 1 3.99 -15.40 -3.47
C ARG A 1 3.70 -15.88 -4.90
N CYS A 2 3.11 -17.06 -5.11
CA CYS A 2 2.87 -17.62 -6.45
C CYS A 2 2.12 -16.67 -7.41
N THR A 3 1.04 -16.02 -6.94
CA THR A 3 0.26 -15.07 -7.74
C THR A 3 1.09 -13.90 -8.26
N THR A 4 1.93 -13.30 -7.40
CA THR A 4 2.82 -12.20 -7.77
C THR A 4 3.92 -12.65 -8.72
N ALA A 5 4.49 -13.84 -8.52
CA ALA A 5 5.48 -14.41 -9.43
C ALA A 5 4.90 -14.70 -10.83
N ALA A 6 3.60 -15.01 -10.91
CA ALA A 6 2.87 -15.17 -12.15
C ALA A 6 2.39 -13.84 -12.77
N HIS A 7 2.72 -12.68 -12.17
CA HIS A 7 2.23 -11.36 -12.59
C HIS A 7 0.71 -11.24 -12.65
N LEU A 8 0.02 -11.87 -11.70
CA LEU A 8 -1.43 -11.79 -11.56
C LEU A 8 -1.82 -10.86 -10.42
N ALA A 9 -2.96 -10.19 -10.56
CA ALA A 9 -3.62 -9.48 -9.47
C ALA A 9 -4.18 -10.47 -8.43
N LEU A 10 -4.25 -10.03 -7.17
CA LEU A 10 -4.81 -10.79 -6.05
C LEU A 10 -5.84 -9.93 -5.32
N LEU A 11 -7.01 -10.51 -5.07
CA LEU A 11 -8.08 -9.93 -4.26
C LEU A 11 -8.38 -10.89 -3.10
N VAL A 12 -8.25 -10.41 -1.86
CA VAL A 12 -8.50 -11.22 -0.66
C VAL A 12 -9.61 -10.56 0.16
N PRO A 13 -10.85 -11.06 0.10
CA PRO A 13 -11.92 -10.60 0.95
C PRO A 13 -11.72 -11.16 2.37
N LYS A 14 -11.69 -10.27 3.37
CA LYS A 14 -11.71 -10.64 4.79
C LYS A 14 -13.14 -10.56 5.31
N ASN A 15 -13.48 -11.42 6.28
CA ASN A 15 -14.82 -11.45 6.90
C ASN A 15 -15.93 -11.76 5.88
N VAL A 16 -15.71 -12.75 5.01
CA VAL A 16 -16.61 -13.09 3.89
C VAL A 16 -18.05 -13.36 4.30
N SER A 17 -18.28 -13.85 5.53
CA SER A 17 -19.62 -14.10 6.08
C SER A 17 -20.46 -12.84 6.26
N PHE A 18 -19.82 -11.67 6.33
CA PHE A 18 -20.51 -10.38 6.51
C PHE A 18 -20.79 -9.66 5.19
N TYR A 19 -20.37 -10.22 4.04
CA TYR A 19 -20.68 -9.64 2.73
C TYR A 19 -22.16 -9.80 2.39
N PRO A 20 -22.78 -8.78 1.75
CA PRO A 20 -24.20 -8.80 1.47
C PRO A 20 -24.55 -9.86 0.42
N SER A 21 -25.71 -10.49 0.59
CA SER A 21 -26.31 -11.31 -0.45
C SER A 21 -26.86 -10.45 -1.59
N ASN A 22 -27.24 -11.08 -2.71
CA ASN A 22 -27.85 -10.39 -3.86
C ASN A 22 -29.21 -9.75 -3.55
N HIS A 23 -29.82 -10.08 -2.41
CA HIS A 23 -31.11 -9.56 -1.97
C HIS A 23 -30.97 -8.37 -1.00
N GLU A 24 -29.82 -8.25 -0.35
CA GLU A 24 -29.51 -7.19 0.61
C GLU A 24 -28.95 -5.97 -0.12
N ARG A 25 -29.80 -4.97 -0.31
CA ARG A 25 -29.39 -3.72 -0.97
C ARG A 25 -29.13 -2.65 0.07
N TYR A 26 -27.98 -2.00 -0.01
CA TYR A 26 -27.72 -0.83 0.81
C TYR A 26 -28.57 0.34 0.33
N ASN A 27 -29.23 1.01 1.27
CA ASN A 27 -29.93 2.27 1.00
C ASN A 27 -28.99 3.47 1.03
N GLU A 28 -27.93 3.37 1.83
CA GLU A 28 -26.86 4.35 2.00
C GLU A 28 -25.62 3.68 2.59
N GLY A 29 -24.51 4.42 2.58
CA GLY A 29 -23.23 3.99 3.16
C GLY A 29 -22.06 4.35 2.27
N ASN A 30 -20.86 4.09 2.76
CA ASN A 30 -19.62 4.46 2.07
C ASN A 30 -18.84 3.22 1.62
N ILE A 31 -18.22 3.33 0.44
CA ILE A 31 -17.13 2.47 0.00
C ILE A 31 -15.87 3.31 0.12
N ASP A 32 -15.01 2.92 1.04
CA ASP A 32 -13.80 3.66 1.36
C ASP A 32 -12.59 3.00 0.71
N VAL A 33 -11.82 3.79 -0.02
CA VAL A 33 -10.64 3.34 -0.74
C VAL A 33 -9.42 3.96 -0.10
N TRP A 34 -8.61 3.15 0.57
CA TRP A 34 -7.34 3.55 1.16
C TRP A 34 -6.21 3.30 0.17
N TRP A 35 -5.85 4.35 -0.57
CA TRP A 35 -4.81 4.31 -1.57
C TRP A 35 -3.47 4.72 -0.97
N ILE A 36 -2.80 3.74 -0.36
CA ILE A 36 -1.54 3.96 0.35
C ILE A 36 -0.38 3.95 -0.67
N VAL A 37 -0.24 2.90 -1.48
CA VAL A 37 0.83 2.77 -2.50
C VAL A 37 0.35 2.19 -3.85
N HIS A 38 1.30 1.98 -4.77
CA HIS A 38 1.12 1.64 -6.18
C HIS A 38 0.32 0.36 -6.42
N ASP A 39 -0.75 0.49 -7.20
CA ASP A 39 -1.63 -0.60 -7.61
C ASP A 39 -2.08 -0.48 -9.07
N GLY A 40 -1.52 0.49 -9.80
CA GLY A 40 -1.83 0.73 -11.22
C GLY A 40 -3.24 1.26 -11.49
N GLY A 41 -3.91 1.84 -10.47
CA GLY A 41 -5.27 2.37 -10.58
C GLY A 41 -6.37 1.33 -10.34
N MET A 42 -6.02 0.11 -9.92
CA MET A 42 -6.98 -0.97 -9.71
C MET A 42 -7.97 -0.67 -8.57
N LEU A 43 -7.51 -0.04 -7.48
CA LEU A 43 -8.31 0.43 -6.34
C LEU A 43 -9.33 1.49 -6.74
N MET A 44 -9.14 2.16 -7.88
CA MET A 44 -10.11 3.11 -8.44
C MET A 44 -11.16 2.39 -9.30
N LEU A 45 -10.73 1.37 -10.05
CA LEU A 45 -11.59 0.61 -10.95
C LEU A 45 -12.56 -0.33 -10.19
N LEU A 46 -12.07 -1.04 -9.17
CA LEU A 46 -12.88 -2.00 -8.40
C LEU A 46 -14.15 -1.39 -7.79
N PRO A 47 -14.09 -0.28 -7.03
CA PRO A 47 -15.29 0.32 -6.43
C PRO A 47 -16.19 0.96 -7.49
N PHE A 48 -15.62 1.46 -8.59
CA PHE A 48 -16.39 1.94 -9.73
C PHE A 48 -17.26 0.82 -10.34
N LEU A 49 -16.68 -0.36 -10.59
CA LEU A 49 -17.40 -1.53 -11.09
C LEU A 49 -18.42 -2.05 -10.06
N LEU A 50 -18.06 -2.11 -8.77
CA LEU A 50 -18.97 -2.53 -7.70
C LEU A 50 -20.24 -1.67 -7.66
N LYS A 51 -20.11 -0.34 -7.80
CA LYS A 51 -21.25 0.59 -7.82
C LYS A 51 -22.19 0.41 -9.00
N GLN A 52 -21.80 -0.27 -10.07
CA GLN A 52 -22.73 -0.62 -11.15
C GLN A 52 -23.77 -1.67 -10.69
N HIS A 53 -23.44 -2.48 -9.68
CA HIS A 53 -24.34 -3.50 -9.16
C HIS A 53 -25.39 -2.93 -8.19
N LYS A 54 -26.61 -3.47 -8.25
CA LYS A 54 -27.79 -3.02 -7.48
C LYS A 54 -27.60 -2.96 -5.95
N VAL A 55 -26.68 -3.76 -5.41
CA VAL A 55 -26.37 -3.84 -3.98
C VAL A 55 -25.60 -2.60 -3.50
N TRP A 56 -24.63 -2.15 -4.30
CA TRP A 56 -23.67 -1.10 -3.94
C TRP A 56 -23.97 0.24 -4.60
N ARG A 57 -24.88 0.29 -5.57
CA ARG A 57 -25.19 1.47 -6.39
C ARG A 57 -25.51 2.74 -5.60
N LYS A 58 -26.11 2.62 -4.41
CA LYS A 58 -26.44 3.77 -3.55
C LYS A 58 -25.31 4.15 -2.57
N CYS A 59 -24.20 3.42 -2.56
CA CYS A 59 -23.06 3.76 -1.71
C CYS A 59 -22.27 4.93 -2.32
N LYS A 60 -21.83 5.85 -1.46
CA LYS A 60 -20.90 6.91 -1.84
C LYS A 60 -19.48 6.37 -1.86
N MET A 61 -18.62 6.92 -2.70
CA MET A 61 -17.22 6.52 -2.77
C MET A 61 -16.37 7.59 -2.11
N ARG A 62 -15.48 7.20 -1.19
CA ARG A 62 -14.50 8.09 -0.56
C ARG A 62 -13.11 7.53 -0.79
N ILE A 63 -12.19 8.38 -1.22
CA ILE A 63 -10.81 8.00 -1.52
C ILE A 63 -9.91 8.73 -0.53
N PHE A 64 -9.19 7.94 0.26
CA PHE A 64 -8.17 8.40 1.19
C PHE A 64 -6.82 8.07 0.56
N THR A 65 -6.08 9.08 0.11
CA THR A 65 -4.68 8.89 -0.32
C THR A 65 -3.75 9.27 0.80
N VAL A 66 -2.69 8.47 1.00
CA VAL A 66 -1.65 8.80 1.98
C VAL A 66 -0.54 9.60 1.31
N ALA A 67 -0.15 10.71 1.92
CA ALA A 67 0.96 11.57 1.51
C ALA A 67 1.99 11.64 2.65
N GLN A 68 3.26 11.83 2.30
CA GLN A 68 4.31 12.06 3.28
C GLN A 68 4.34 13.55 3.67
N MET A 69 4.93 13.87 4.83
CA MET A 69 4.95 15.25 5.37
C MET A 69 5.66 16.26 4.46
N ASP A 70 6.52 15.77 3.57
CA ASP A 70 7.31 16.52 2.61
C ASP A 70 6.61 16.65 1.23
N ASP A 71 5.51 15.91 1.01
CA ASP A 71 4.73 15.98 -0.23
C ASP A 71 3.80 17.21 -0.26
N ASN A 72 3.47 17.71 -1.46
CA ASN A 72 2.48 18.77 -1.62
C ASN A 72 1.04 18.22 -1.57
N SER A 73 0.54 17.97 -0.35
CA SER A 73 -0.80 17.39 -0.10
C SER A 73 -1.94 18.22 -0.69
N ILE A 74 -1.83 19.55 -0.66
CA ILE A 74 -2.84 20.47 -1.20
C ILE A 74 -2.95 20.32 -2.72
N GLN A 75 -1.83 20.30 -3.43
CA GLN A 75 -1.83 20.13 -4.88
C GLN A 75 -2.26 18.72 -5.28
N MET A 76 -1.80 17.69 -4.54
CA MET A 76 -2.23 16.30 -4.74
C MET A 76 -3.76 16.17 -4.65
N LYS A 77 -4.39 16.78 -3.64
CA LYS A 77 -5.85 16.78 -3.48
C LYS A 77 -6.56 17.41 -4.68
N LYS A 78 -6.08 18.57 -5.14
CA LYS A 78 -6.65 19.29 -6.28
C LYS A 78 -6.55 18.47 -7.57
N ASP A 79 -5.37 17.92 -7.84
CA ASP A 79 -5.13 17.15 -9.06
C ASP A 79 -5.94 15.86 -9.09
N LEU A 80 -6.09 15.17 -7.96
CA LEU A 80 -6.94 13.98 -7.86
C LEU A 80 -8.43 14.32 -8.07
N ALA A 81 -8.91 15.45 -7.54
CA ALA A 81 -10.28 15.89 -7.78
C ALA A 81 -10.53 16.19 -9.27
N VAL A 82 -9.59 16.89 -9.93
CA VAL A 82 -9.66 17.18 -11.37
C VAL A 82 -9.61 15.88 -12.19
N PHE A 83 -8.75 14.94 -11.80
CA PHE A 83 -8.62 13.64 -12.45
C PHE A 83 -9.94 12.85 -12.41
N LEU A 84 -10.55 12.74 -11.23
CA LEU A 84 -11.85 12.07 -11.04
C LEU A 84 -12.96 12.73 -11.86
N TYR A 85 -12.97 14.06 -11.90
CA TYR A 85 -13.93 14.83 -12.69
C TYR A 85 -13.84 14.48 -14.18
N HIS A 86 -12.63 14.43 -14.75
CA HIS A 86 -12.43 14.04 -16.15
C HIS A 86 -12.85 12.60 -16.45
N LEU A 87 -12.72 11.70 -15.47
CA LEU A 87 -13.17 10.31 -15.58
C LEU A 87 -14.67 10.14 -15.28
N ARG A 88 -15.38 11.20 -14.85
CA ARG A 88 -16.78 11.15 -14.41
C ARG A 88 -17.01 10.16 -13.26
N ILE A 89 -16.02 10.05 -12.38
CA ILE A 89 -16.10 9.22 -11.19
C ILE A 89 -16.53 10.11 -10.01
N GLU A 90 -17.72 9.87 -9.49
CA GLU A 90 -18.24 10.60 -8.32
C GLU A 90 -17.66 10.01 -7.02
N ALA A 91 -16.64 10.69 -6.49
CA ALA A 91 -15.99 10.33 -5.23
C ALA A 91 -15.48 11.56 -4.47
N GLU A 92 -15.51 11.45 -3.14
CA GLU A 92 -14.87 12.42 -2.25
C GLU A 92 -13.39 12.05 -2.10
N VAL A 93 -12.49 13.05 -2.09
CA VAL A 93 -11.04 12.83 -1.92
C VAL A 93 -10.53 13.50 -0.66
N GLU A 94 -9.83 12.75 0.16
CA GLU A 94 -9.08 13.24 1.31
C GLU A 94 -7.62 12.79 1.19
N VAL A 95 -6.70 13.71 1.51
CA VAL A 95 -5.27 13.42 1.61
C VAL A 95 -4.93 13.34 3.09
N VAL A 96 -4.35 12.22 3.50
CA VAL A 96 -3.97 11.95 4.88
C VAL A 96 -2.45 11.98 4.96
N GLU A 97 -1.91 12.94 5.72
CA GLU A 97 -0.48 13.07 5.93
C GLU A 97 -0.01 12.10 7.01
N MET A 98 1.07 11.36 6.73
CA MET A 98 1.65 10.40 7.67
C MET A 98 3.18 10.42 7.63
N GLN A 99 3.80 10.05 8.75
CA GLN A 99 5.25 9.89 8.85
C GLN A 99 5.71 8.66 8.05
N ASN A 100 6.92 8.70 7.48
CA ASN A 100 7.46 7.56 6.72
C ASN A 100 7.60 6.28 7.57
N SER A 101 7.87 6.41 8.87
CA SER A 101 7.88 5.28 9.80
C SER A 101 6.57 4.50 9.82
N ASP A 102 5.45 5.21 9.66
CA ASP A 102 4.10 4.70 9.86
C ASP A 102 3.52 4.08 8.58
N ILE A 103 4.21 4.25 7.45
CA ILE A 103 3.89 3.62 6.16
C ILE A 103 5.04 2.79 5.59
N SER A 104 6.07 2.54 6.38
CA SER A 104 7.33 1.89 5.96
C SER A 104 7.12 0.51 5.33
N ALA A 105 6.12 -0.25 5.80
CA ALA A 105 5.75 -1.56 5.22
C ALA A 105 5.29 -1.47 3.75
N TYR A 106 4.81 -0.31 3.33
CA TYR A 106 4.34 -0.04 1.97
C TYR A 106 5.38 0.66 1.09
N THR A 107 6.26 1.47 1.70
CA THR A 107 7.28 2.23 0.96
C THR A 107 8.55 1.42 0.69
N TYR A 108 8.78 0.29 1.35
CA TYR A 108 10.01 -0.50 1.19
C TYR A 108 10.22 -1.06 -0.24
N GLU A 109 9.16 -1.54 -0.90
CA GLU A 109 9.25 -2.05 -2.30
C GLU A 109 9.14 -0.92 -3.35
N ARG A 110 8.90 0.33 -2.91
CA ARG A 110 8.51 1.46 -3.76
C ARG A 110 9.59 1.84 -4.76
N THR A 111 10.86 1.94 -4.37
CA THR A 111 11.93 2.40 -5.28
C THR A 111 12.20 1.43 -6.43
N LEU A 112 12.37 0.14 -6.15
CA LEU A 112 12.73 -0.84 -7.19
C LEU A 112 11.58 -1.10 -8.18
N MET A 113 10.33 -1.15 -7.70
CA MET A 113 9.19 -1.41 -8.57
C MET A 113 8.75 -0.16 -9.37
N MET A 114 8.98 1.05 -8.85
CA MET A 114 8.68 2.29 -9.59
C MET A 114 9.57 2.47 -10.82
N GLU A 115 10.86 2.15 -10.72
CA GLU A 115 11.79 2.24 -11.87
C GLU A 115 11.40 1.24 -12.97
N GLN A 116 11.15 -0.02 -12.61
CA GLN A 116 10.69 -1.04 -13.55
C GLN A 116 9.36 -0.64 -14.21
N ARG A 117 8.41 -0.10 -13.43
CA ARG A 117 7.14 0.41 -13.96
C ARG A 117 7.36 1.59 -14.90
N SER A 118 8.26 2.52 -14.57
CA SER A 118 8.58 3.66 -15.42
C SER A 118 9.25 3.24 -16.74
N GLN A 119 10.05 2.18 -16.74
CA GLN A 119 10.59 1.58 -17.96
C GLN A 119 9.49 0.91 -18.78
N MET A 120 8.59 0.15 -18.15
CA MET A 120 7.45 -0.49 -18.82
C MET A 120 6.53 0.53 -19.50
N LEU A 121 6.16 1.62 -18.80
CA LEU A 121 5.32 2.68 -19.37
C LEU A 121 6.00 3.38 -20.56
N ARG A 122 7.33 3.56 -20.51
CA ARG A 122 8.11 4.07 -21.65
C ARG A 122 8.03 3.15 -22.87
N GLN A 123 8.09 1.83 -22.66
CA GLN A 123 7.98 0.85 -23.75
C GLN A 123 6.58 0.80 -24.37
N MET A 124 5.53 1.07 -23.60
CA MET A 124 4.14 1.05 -24.07
C MET A 124 3.77 2.21 -25.02
N ARG A 125 4.62 3.25 -25.14
CA ARG A 125 4.41 4.40 -26.04
C ARG A 125 3.04 5.08 -25.88
N LEU A 126 2.59 5.23 -24.63
CA LEU A 126 1.33 5.91 -24.31
C LEU A 126 1.30 7.34 -24.84
N THR A 127 0.17 7.73 -25.42
CA THR A 127 -0.09 9.12 -25.82
C THR A 127 -0.13 10.04 -24.59
N LYS A 128 -0.01 11.35 -24.81
CA LYS A 128 -0.11 12.34 -23.72
C LYS A 128 -1.44 12.22 -22.98
N THR A 129 -2.54 12.05 -23.72
CA THR A 129 -3.89 11.89 -23.18
C THR A 129 -4.06 10.61 -22.35
N GLU A 130 -3.41 9.52 -22.73
CA GLU A 130 -3.45 8.26 -21.96
C GLU A 130 -2.65 8.36 -20.67
N ARG A 131 -1.46 9.00 -20.71
CA ARG A 131 -0.66 9.24 -19.49
C ARG A 131 -1.38 10.10 -18.46
N GLU A 132 -2.15 11.08 -18.91
CA GLU A 132 -2.97 11.93 -18.04
C GLU A 132 -4.17 11.18 -17.43
N ARG A 133 -4.56 10.03 -18.00
CA ARG A 133 -5.64 9.17 -17.49
C ARG A 133 -5.15 8.02 -16.59
N GLU A 134 -3.85 7.86 -16.40
CA GLU A 134 -3.29 6.90 -15.45
C GLU A 134 -3.23 7.50 -14.04
N ALA A 135 -4.09 6.99 -13.14
CA ALA A 135 -4.24 7.53 -11.79
C ALA A 135 -2.92 7.65 -11.04
N GLN A 136 -2.08 6.60 -11.12
CA GLN A 136 -0.81 6.56 -10.40
C GLN A 136 0.16 7.68 -10.82
N LEU A 137 0.21 8.01 -12.12
CA LEU A 137 1.07 9.09 -12.61
C LEU A 137 0.61 10.46 -12.10
N VAL A 138 -0.68 10.65 -11.83
CA VAL A 138 -1.19 11.89 -11.25
C VAL A 138 -0.77 12.02 -9.79
N LYS A 139 -0.90 10.95 -9.00
CA LYS A 139 -0.46 10.93 -7.59
C LYS A 139 1.04 11.18 -7.46
N ASP A 140 1.85 10.51 -8.29
CA ASP A 140 3.31 10.52 -8.15
C ASP A 140 3.98 11.85 -8.55
N ARG A 141 3.29 12.77 -9.22
CA ARG A 141 3.84 14.10 -9.60
C ARG A 141 4.21 14.95 -8.39
N HIS A 142 3.56 14.70 -7.26
CA HIS A 142 3.67 15.52 -6.06
C HIS A 142 4.51 14.85 -4.97
N SER A 143 5.08 13.67 -5.26
CA SER A 143 5.98 12.99 -4.35
C SER A 143 7.44 13.39 -4.59
N ILE A 144 8.12 13.85 -3.54
CA ILE A 144 9.52 14.30 -3.62
C ILE A 144 10.47 13.19 -4.10
N VAL A 145 10.19 11.93 -3.73
CA VAL A 145 10.94 10.74 -4.18
C VAL A 145 11.07 10.67 -5.72
N ARG A 146 10.06 11.15 -6.47
CA ARG A 146 10.13 11.20 -7.93
C ARG A 146 10.92 12.40 -8.42
N LEU A 147 10.86 13.52 -7.70
CA LEU A 147 11.61 14.73 -8.00
C LEU A 147 13.12 14.46 -7.87
N GLU A 148 13.57 13.82 -6.79
CA GLU A 148 14.98 13.43 -6.61
C GLU A 148 15.49 12.50 -7.72
N SER A 149 14.67 11.52 -8.15
CA SER A 149 15.03 10.64 -9.28
C SER A 149 15.12 11.33 -10.65
N LEU A 150 14.54 12.53 -10.79
CA LEU A 150 14.62 13.34 -11.99
C LEU A 150 15.80 14.32 -11.97
N TYR A 151 16.34 14.62 -10.77
CA TYR A 151 17.50 15.48 -10.58
C TYR A 151 18.81 14.71 -10.43
N SER A 152 18.78 13.40 -10.17
CA SER A 152 19.98 12.55 -10.08
C SER A 152 20.68 12.26 -11.42
N ASP A 153 20.13 12.75 -12.54
CA ASP A 153 20.80 12.68 -13.85
C ASP A 153 21.88 13.78 -14.02
N GLU A 154 21.99 14.73 -13.08
CA GLU A 154 23.13 15.65 -13.00
C GLU A 154 24.10 15.18 -11.92
N GLU A 155 25.32 14.90 -12.37
CA GLU A 155 26.46 14.43 -11.57
C GLU A 155 26.65 15.25 -10.30
N ASP A 156 26.47 14.65 -9.12
CA ASP A 156 27.14 15.15 -7.92
C ASP A 156 27.62 13.99 -7.03
N GLU A 157 28.93 13.99 -6.80
CA GLU A 157 29.64 13.06 -5.94
C GLU A 157 29.49 13.50 -4.48
N GLY A 158 29.02 12.60 -3.63
CA GLY A 158 29.32 12.65 -2.20
C GLY A 158 28.28 13.30 -1.31
N GLU A 159 27.16 12.61 -1.09
CA GLU A 159 26.43 12.74 0.17
C GLU A 159 26.18 11.36 0.80
N ALA A 160 26.40 11.28 2.10
CA ALA A 160 26.23 10.07 2.89
C ALA A 160 24.77 9.59 2.79
N ILE A 161 24.59 8.39 2.22
CA ILE A 161 23.32 7.68 2.18
C ILE A 161 22.79 7.60 3.62
N PRO A 162 21.64 8.21 3.96
CA PRO A 162 21.04 8.03 5.27
C PRO A 162 20.82 6.53 5.45
N GLU A 163 21.26 5.95 6.57
CA GLU A 163 21.10 4.52 6.88
C GLU A 163 19.71 4.04 6.46
N LYS A 164 19.64 3.36 5.30
CA LYS A 164 18.41 2.76 4.79
C LYS A 164 18.12 1.59 5.70
N ILE A 165 17.40 1.84 6.79
CA ILE A 165 16.97 0.82 7.73
C ILE A 165 16.16 -0.20 6.94
N GLN A 166 16.78 -1.35 6.72
CA GLN A 166 16.24 -2.41 5.88
C GLN A 166 15.11 -3.10 6.62
N MET A 167 13.86 -2.74 6.29
CA MET A 167 12.66 -3.42 6.80
C MET A 167 12.53 -4.78 6.08
N THR A 168 13.41 -5.72 6.42
CA THR A 168 13.24 -7.13 6.02
C THR A 168 12.17 -7.75 6.90
N TRP A 169 11.36 -8.66 6.37
CA TRP A 169 10.33 -9.40 7.13
C TRP A 169 10.91 -10.51 8.04
N THR A 170 12.23 -10.63 8.04
CA THR A 170 13.02 -11.67 8.68
C THR A 170 13.90 -11.07 9.75
N LYS A 171 14.36 -11.92 10.68
CA LYS A 171 15.39 -11.57 11.65
C LYS A 171 16.66 -11.17 10.90
N ALA A 172 17.06 -9.91 10.93
CA ALA A 172 18.39 -9.53 10.46
C ALA A 172 19.40 -10.04 11.50
N LYS A 173 19.96 -11.24 11.30
CA LYS A 173 21.22 -11.60 11.97
C LYS A 173 22.31 -10.74 11.34
N HIS A 174 22.67 -9.67 12.03
CA HIS A 174 23.81 -8.84 11.69
C HIS A 174 25.10 -9.53 12.16
N ASP A 175 25.39 -10.73 11.62
CA ASP A 175 26.57 -11.50 12.01
C ASP A 175 27.55 -11.54 10.83
N PHE A 176 28.30 -10.46 10.64
CA PHE A 176 29.66 -10.55 10.14
C PHE A 176 30.59 -10.19 11.32
N GLU A 177 31.53 -11.09 11.59
CA GLU A 177 32.58 -11.05 12.62
C GLU A 177 32.20 -11.53 14.03
N ASN A 178 32.26 -12.86 14.22
CA ASN A 178 33.31 -13.50 15.04
C ASN A 178 32.98 -14.99 15.26
N GLN A 179 33.56 -15.85 14.42
CA GLN A 179 33.78 -17.24 14.86
C GLN A 179 34.94 -17.22 15.87
N ILE A 180 34.70 -17.75 17.07
CA ILE A 180 35.40 -18.88 17.69
C ILE A 180 35.05 -18.95 19.19
N GLY A 181 34.44 -20.06 19.60
CA GLY A 181 34.68 -20.68 20.91
C GLY A 181 33.68 -20.42 22.05
N ASN A 182 32.69 -21.32 22.20
CA ASN A 182 32.50 -22.21 23.38
C ASN A 182 31.03 -22.60 23.54
N ASN A 183 30.73 -23.81 23.05
CA ASN A 183 29.42 -24.46 23.11
C ASN A 183 29.05 -24.92 24.54
N VAL A 184 27.73 -25.03 24.75
CA VAL A 184 26.98 -25.85 25.74
C VAL A 184 26.30 -25.07 26.90
N VAL A 185 26.76 -23.91 27.35
CA VAL A 185 26.06 -23.15 28.42
C VAL A 185 25.08 -22.07 27.89
N GLU A 186 25.20 -21.65 26.63
CA GLU A 186 24.35 -20.61 26.04
C GLU A 186 22.91 -21.06 25.72
N ASN A 187 22.69 -22.36 25.50
CA ASN A 187 21.38 -22.91 25.10
C ASN A 187 20.26 -22.68 26.13
N PHE A 188 20.59 -22.52 27.41
CA PHE A 188 19.59 -22.23 28.45
C PHE A 188 19.30 -20.72 28.59
N ARG A 189 20.19 -19.85 28.12
CA ARG A 189 20.05 -18.40 28.21
C ARG A 189 19.22 -17.83 27.07
N GLU A 190 19.31 -18.42 25.87
CA GLU A 190 18.48 -18.08 24.70
C GLU A 190 16.98 -18.30 24.93
N LEU A 191 16.61 -19.31 25.73
CA LEU A 191 15.22 -19.58 26.10
C LEU A 191 14.59 -18.50 27.01
N ILE A 192 15.42 -17.76 27.76
CA ILE A 192 14.97 -16.72 28.72
C ILE A 192 15.16 -15.31 28.14
N SER A 193 15.87 -15.17 27.02
CA SER A 193 16.16 -13.89 26.36
C SER A 193 15.40 -13.69 25.04
N LEU A 194 14.14 -14.12 24.96
CA LEU A 194 13.21 -13.70 23.91
C LEU A 194 12.86 -12.21 24.10
N LYS A 195 13.84 -11.33 23.89
CA LYS A 195 13.55 -9.90 23.69
C LYS A 195 12.75 -9.80 22.39
N PRO A 196 11.60 -9.12 22.38
CA PRO A 196 10.87 -8.90 21.16
C PRO A 196 11.77 -8.19 20.15
N ASP A 197 11.88 -8.76 18.95
CA ASP A 197 12.70 -8.24 17.86
C ASP A 197 12.27 -6.79 17.56
N GLN A 198 13.20 -5.84 17.66
CA GLN A 198 12.91 -4.43 17.43
C GLN A 198 12.29 -4.17 16.06
N SER A 199 12.65 -4.98 15.05
CA SER A 199 12.09 -4.86 13.70
C SER A 199 10.63 -5.32 13.64
N ASN A 200 10.27 -6.40 14.34
CA ASN A 200 8.89 -6.87 14.49
C ASN A 200 8.04 -5.87 15.29
N VAL A 201 8.57 -5.35 16.40
CA VAL A 201 7.91 -4.32 17.21
C VAL A 201 7.64 -3.07 16.39
N ARG A 202 8.60 -2.65 15.56
CA ARG A 202 8.44 -1.50 14.67
C ARG A 202 7.37 -1.74 13.60
N ARG A 203 7.34 -2.93 12.98
CA ARG A 203 6.29 -3.29 12.00
C ARG A 203 4.91 -3.31 12.64
N MET A 204 4.81 -3.80 13.87
CA MET A 204 3.56 -3.79 14.62
C MET A 204 3.09 -2.36 14.90
N HIS A 205 4.01 -1.48 15.32
CA HIS A 205 3.71 -0.07 15.54
C HIS A 205 3.21 0.63 14.27
N THR A 206 3.83 0.34 13.12
CA THR A 206 3.37 0.82 11.80
C THR A 206 1.93 0.36 11.50
N ALA A 207 1.63 -0.94 11.69
CA ALA A 207 0.29 -1.48 11.46
C ALA A 207 -0.75 -0.81 12.36
N VAL A 208 -0.45 -0.65 13.65
CA VAL A 208 -1.33 -0.02 14.64
C VAL A 208 -1.61 1.43 14.28
N LYS A 209 -0.58 2.23 14.01
CA LYS A 209 -0.73 3.66 13.67
C LYS A 209 -1.56 3.88 12.42
N LEU A 210 -1.31 3.08 11.38
CA LEU A 210 -2.09 3.14 10.17
C LEU A 210 -3.54 2.67 10.40
N ASN A 211 -3.74 1.60 11.15
CA ASN A 211 -5.08 1.11 11.48
C ASN A 211 -5.89 2.14 12.28
N GLU A 212 -5.30 2.79 13.29
CA GLU A 212 -5.94 3.85 14.08
C GLU A 212 -6.54 4.93 13.15
N VAL A 213 -5.77 5.35 12.16
CA VAL A 213 -6.17 6.37 11.18
C VAL A 213 -7.28 5.89 10.25
N ILE A 214 -7.22 4.62 9.82
CA ILE A 214 -8.24 3.98 8.97
C ILE A 214 -9.56 3.83 9.73
N VAL A 215 -9.54 3.18 10.89
CA VAL A 215 -10.74 2.91 11.70
C VAL A 215 -11.44 4.21 12.10
N ASN A 216 -10.68 5.23 12.49
CA ASN A 216 -11.26 6.52 12.87
C ASN A 216 -12.10 7.17 11.75
N ARG A 217 -11.81 6.86 10.48
CA ARG A 217 -12.54 7.42 9.32
C ARG A 217 -13.51 6.43 8.66
N SER A 218 -13.26 5.13 8.80
CA SER A 218 -13.85 4.07 7.99
C SER A 218 -14.51 2.93 8.78
N HIS A 219 -14.61 3.02 10.11
CA HIS A 219 -15.25 1.96 10.92
C HIS A 219 -16.72 1.70 10.57
N ASP A 220 -17.44 2.73 10.10
CA ASP A 220 -18.85 2.67 9.70
C ASP A 220 -19.04 2.41 8.19
N ALA A 221 -17.94 2.28 7.44
CA ALA A 221 -17.99 2.04 6.01
C ALA A 221 -18.61 0.67 5.68
N ARG A 222 -19.35 0.61 4.57
CA ARG A 222 -19.92 -0.65 4.07
C ARG A 222 -18.86 -1.56 3.48
N LEU A 223 -17.77 -1.00 2.97
CA LEU A 223 -16.64 -1.76 2.46
C LEU A 223 -15.39 -0.89 2.51
N VAL A 224 -14.29 -1.45 3.00
CA VAL A 224 -12.97 -0.81 2.97
C VAL A 224 -12.08 -1.58 2.00
N LEU A 225 -11.58 -0.89 0.97
CA LEU A 225 -10.56 -1.40 0.06
C LEU A 225 -9.22 -0.86 0.52
N LEU A 226 -8.24 -1.74 0.67
CA LEU A 226 -6.86 -1.35 0.95
C LEU A 226 -5.88 -2.19 0.15
N ASN A 227 -4.77 -1.59 -0.22
CA ASN A 227 -3.66 -2.33 -0.80
C ASN A 227 -2.98 -3.18 0.29
N MET A 228 -2.57 -4.40 -0.08
CA MET A 228 -1.78 -5.27 0.81
C MET A 228 -0.27 -5.15 0.52
N PRO A 229 0.59 -5.05 1.55
CA PRO A 229 2.04 -4.95 1.37
C PRO A 229 2.65 -6.22 0.79
N GLY A 230 3.87 -6.10 0.24
CA GLY A 230 4.77 -7.20 -0.16
C GLY A 230 4.82 -8.35 0.84
N PRO A 231 4.50 -9.62 0.50
CA PRO A 231 4.85 -10.71 1.38
C PRO A 231 6.38 -10.82 1.49
N PRO A 232 6.90 -11.39 2.59
CA PRO A 232 8.31 -11.68 2.75
C PRO A 232 8.89 -12.47 1.57
N LYS A 233 10.16 -12.26 1.23
CA LYS A 233 10.88 -13.18 0.32
C LYS A 233 11.06 -14.56 0.94
N ASN A 234 11.32 -14.63 2.24
CA ASN A 234 11.61 -15.86 2.97
C ASN A 234 10.43 -16.28 3.85
N THR A 235 10.21 -17.59 3.98
CA THR A 235 9.09 -18.18 4.73
C THR A 235 9.10 -17.88 6.23
N GLU A 236 10.27 -17.60 6.82
CA GLU A 236 10.40 -17.24 8.25
C GLU A 236 9.64 -15.96 8.64
N GLY A 237 9.30 -15.12 7.67
CA GLY A 237 8.52 -13.90 7.91
C GLY A 237 7.01 -14.08 7.74
N ASP A 238 6.52 -15.28 7.41
CA ASP A 238 5.11 -15.49 7.04
C ASP A 238 4.16 -15.24 8.22
N GLU A 239 4.56 -15.66 9.44
CA GLU A 239 3.78 -15.38 10.66
C GLU A 239 3.67 -13.88 10.94
N ASN A 240 4.80 -13.16 10.91
CA ASN A 240 4.83 -11.71 11.11
C ASN A 240 4.01 -10.96 10.06
N TYR A 241 3.98 -11.46 8.82
CA TYR A 241 3.18 -10.86 7.74
C TYR A 241 1.69 -11.06 7.98
N MET A 242 1.27 -12.24 8.42
CA MET A 242 -0.13 -12.52 8.75
C MET A 242 -0.60 -11.67 9.94
N GLU A 243 0.21 -11.61 11.00
CA GLU A 243 -0.08 -10.79 12.18
C GLU A 243 -0.20 -9.29 11.83
N PHE A 244 0.69 -8.80 10.97
CA PHE A 244 0.62 -7.43 10.45
C PHE A 244 -0.72 -7.16 9.72
N LEU A 245 -1.17 -8.07 8.86
CA LEU A 245 -2.43 -7.91 8.12
C LEU A 245 -3.66 -7.98 9.04
N GLU A 246 -3.59 -8.81 10.09
CA GLU A 246 -4.64 -8.88 11.11
C GLU A 246 -4.79 -7.56 11.85
N VAL A 247 -3.70 -7.03 12.39
CA VAL A 247 -3.69 -5.75 13.12
C VAL A 247 -4.06 -4.57 12.23
N LEU A 248 -3.58 -4.55 10.98
CA LEU A 248 -3.91 -3.50 10.01
C LEU A 248 -5.41 -3.41 9.71
N THR A 249 -6.14 -4.52 9.82
CA THR A 249 -7.56 -4.62 9.43
C THR A 249 -8.48 -4.89 10.62
N GLU A 250 -7.98 -4.69 11.82
CA GLU A 250 -8.73 -4.86 13.05
C GLU A 250 -9.75 -3.73 13.22
N GLY A 251 -10.97 -4.06 13.66
CA GLY A 251 -12.05 -3.08 13.83
C GLY A 251 -12.83 -2.74 12.55
N LEU A 252 -12.50 -3.37 11.42
CA LEU A 252 -13.21 -3.19 10.15
C LEU A 252 -14.09 -4.41 9.83
N GLU A 253 -15.37 -4.17 9.51
CA GLU A 253 -16.35 -5.24 9.30
C GLU A 253 -16.11 -6.00 7.99
N ARG A 254 -16.01 -5.26 6.87
CA ARG A 254 -15.81 -5.81 5.51
C ARG A 254 -14.60 -5.16 4.87
N VAL A 255 -13.61 -5.98 4.56
CA VAL A 255 -12.36 -5.55 3.96
C VAL A 255 -12.10 -6.33 2.68
N LEU A 256 -11.63 -5.62 1.65
CA LEU A 256 -11.06 -6.21 0.45
C LEU A 256 -9.60 -5.79 0.33
N LEU A 257 -8.69 -6.72 0.57
CA LEU A 257 -7.26 -6.52 0.35
C LEU A 257 -6.98 -6.69 -1.15
N VAL A 258 -6.23 -5.74 -1.71
CA VAL A 258 -5.95 -5.68 -3.15
C VAL A 258 -4.45 -5.65 -3.40
N ARG A 259 -3.97 -6.46 -4.35
CA ARG A 259 -2.58 -6.41 -4.85
C ARG A 259 -2.57 -6.50 -6.37
N GLY A 260 -1.90 -5.56 -7.03
CA GLY A 260 -1.61 -5.65 -8.46
C GLY A 260 -0.53 -6.68 -8.78
N GLY A 261 -0.54 -7.20 -10.01
CA GLY A 261 0.52 -8.01 -10.61
C GLY A 261 1.71 -7.19 -11.12
N GLY A 262 1.59 -5.85 -11.12
CA GLY A 262 2.64 -4.90 -11.50
C GLY A 262 2.63 -4.49 -12.98
N ARG A 263 1.68 -5.01 -13.75
CA ARG A 263 1.53 -4.76 -15.19
C ARG A 263 0.26 -3.99 -15.57
N GLU A 264 -0.59 -3.73 -14.58
CA GLU A 264 -1.87 -3.07 -14.77
C GLU A 264 -1.66 -1.60 -15.12
N VAL A 265 -2.27 -1.19 -16.23
CA VAL A 265 -2.38 0.20 -16.68
C VAL A 265 -3.83 0.44 -17.06
N ILE A 266 -4.51 1.27 -16.27
CA ILE A 266 -5.93 1.59 -16.47
C ILE A 266 -6.04 3.04 -16.93
N THR A 267 -6.45 3.22 -18.18
CA THR A 267 -6.65 4.53 -18.83
C THR A 267 -8.10 4.80 -19.21
N ILE A 268 -8.97 3.79 -19.10
CA ILE A 268 -10.39 3.85 -19.40
C ILE A 268 -11.16 3.21 -18.26
N TYR A 269 -12.19 3.91 -17.80
CA TYR A 269 -13.14 3.46 -16.78
C TYR A 269 -14.49 3.36 -17.48
N SER A 270 -15.04 2.14 -17.62
CA SER A 270 -16.28 1.84 -18.34
C SER A 270 -17.26 1.05 -17.49
#